data_AF-A0A7V9JX16-F1
#
_entry.id   AF-A0A7V9JX16-F1
#
_cell.length_a   1.000
_cell.length_b   1.000
_cell.length_c   1.000
_cell.angle_alpha   90.00
_cell.angle_beta   90.00
_cell.angle_gamma   90.00
#
_symmetry.space_group_name_H-M   'P 1'
#
loop_
_entity.id
_entity.type
_entity.pdbx_description
1 polymer ?
#
loop_
_entity_poly.entity_id
_entity_poly.type
_entity_poly.pdbx_seq_one_letter_code
_entity_poly.pdbx_strand_id
1 'polypeptide(L)'
;MNNSLSLNNLRRDLCRFVLESPIMTVTLELEPEVELTATKQAAEEGLLLAEYVESVVKDAILKCRRVQELSEKSFDEILKPFRDEVEASGITDDELDELFTEARR
;
A
#
# COMPACT_ATOMS: atom_id res chain seq x y z
N MET A 1 -40.29 -50.70 -6.96
CA MET A 1 -39.03 -50.08 -7.44
C MET A 1 -38.62 -49.06 -6.40
N ASN A 2 -37.70 -49.50 -5.53
CA ASN A 2 -37.21 -48.72 -4.39
C ASN A 2 -36.13 -47.77 -4.90
N ASN A 3 -36.31 -46.45 -4.73
CA ASN A 3 -35.19 -45.51 -4.79
C ASN A 3 -35.21 -44.64 -3.54
N SER A 4 -34.59 -45.21 -2.50
CA SER A 4 -34.02 -44.53 -1.35
C SER A 4 -33.01 -43.48 -1.87
N LEU A 5 -33.39 -42.20 -1.84
CA LEU A 5 -32.45 -41.11 -2.02
C LEU A 5 -31.92 -40.72 -0.64
N SER A 6 -30.73 -41.25 -0.38
CA SER A 6 -29.88 -41.04 0.78
C SER A 6 -29.70 -39.55 1.10
N LEU A 7 -30.15 -39.12 2.28
CA LEU A 7 -30.03 -37.76 2.84
C LEU A 7 -28.59 -37.38 3.27
N ASN A 8 -27.57 -38.07 2.78
CA ASN A 8 -26.18 -37.95 3.27
C ASN A 8 -25.30 -36.93 2.52
N ASN A 9 -25.85 -36.13 1.61
CA ASN A 9 -25.03 -35.22 0.79
C ASN A 9 -25.08 -33.74 1.19
N LEU A 10 -25.80 -33.36 2.26
CA LEU A 10 -25.96 -31.96 2.64
C LEU A 10 -24.99 -31.50 3.76
N ARG A 11 -23.73 -31.93 3.71
CA ARG A 11 -22.74 -31.62 4.77
C ARG A 11 -21.30 -31.35 4.32
N ARG A 12 -21.05 -31.06 3.03
CA ARG A 12 -19.67 -30.89 2.52
C ARG A 12 -19.28 -29.52 1.96
N ASP A 13 -20.20 -28.58 1.78
CA ASP A 13 -19.90 -27.38 0.99
C ASP A 13 -19.73 -26.08 1.79
N LEU A 14 -19.27 -26.13 3.05
CA LEU A 14 -19.02 -24.92 3.84
C LEU A 14 -17.58 -24.67 4.27
N CYS A 15 -16.59 -25.45 3.82
CA CYS A 15 -15.20 -25.22 4.22
C CYS A 15 -14.19 -25.42 3.08
N ARG A 16 -14.13 -24.52 2.08
CA ARG A 16 -12.85 -24.18 1.41
C ARG A 16 -12.99 -22.99 0.44
N PHE A 17 -12.96 -21.78 0.95
CA PHE A 17 -12.45 -20.63 0.17
C PHE A 17 -11.27 -20.05 0.94
N VAL A 18 -10.19 -20.84 1.02
CA VAL A 18 -8.87 -20.27 1.24
C VAL A 18 -8.41 -19.87 -0.16
N LEU A 19 -8.50 -18.58 -0.46
CA LEU A 19 -7.77 -18.01 -1.59
C LEU A 19 -6.29 -18.14 -1.24
N GLU A 20 -5.70 -19.28 -1.59
CA GLU A 20 -4.26 -19.51 -1.48
C GLU A 20 -3.58 -18.59 -2.50
N SER A 21 -3.23 -17.37 -2.06
CA SER A 21 -2.24 -16.57 -2.75
C SER A 21 -0.97 -17.43 -2.90
N PRO A 22 -0.38 -17.52 -4.10
CA PRO A 22 0.82 -18.33 -4.29
C PRO A 22 1.91 -17.85 -3.33
N ILE A 23 2.31 -18.71 -2.40
CA ILE A 23 3.39 -18.42 -1.45
C ILE A 23 4.67 -18.39 -2.26
N MET A 24 5.26 -17.20 -2.40
CA MET A 24 6.59 -17.02 -2.97
C MET A 24 7.58 -16.76 -1.84
N THR A 25 8.68 -17.50 -1.84
CA THR A 25 9.77 -17.33 -0.88
C THR A 25 10.93 -16.65 -1.58
N VAL A 26 11.45 -15.59 -0.96
CA VAL A 26 12.65 -14.87 -1.42
C VAL A 26 13.69 -14.98 -0.32
N THR A 27 14.89 -15.44 -0.68
CA THR A 27 16.05 -15.44 0.20
C THR A 27 16.93 -14.27 -0.18
N LEU A 28 17.31 -13.46 0.81
CA LEU A 28 18.14 -12.29 0.62
C LEU A 28 19.39 -12.41 1.50
N GLU A 29 20.56 -12.26 0.90
CA GLU A 29 21.82 -12.13 1.63
C GLU A 29 22.05 -10.64 1.88
N LEU A 30 22.14 -10.26 3.16
CA LEU A 30 22.36 -8.87 3.57
C LEU A 30 23.80 -8.68 4.02
N GLU A 31 24.32 -7.49 3.78
CA GLU A 31 25.57 -7.07 4.41
C GLU A 31 25.37 -6.99 5.94
N PRO A 32 26.39 -7.32 6.75
CA PRO A 32 26.24 -7.40 8.20
C PRO A 32 25.75 -6.09 8.85
N GLU A 33 26.16 -4.95 8.29
CA GLU A 33 25.72 -3.63 8.75
C GLU A 33 24.21 -3.43 8.53
N VAL A 34 23.72 -3.84 7.36
CA VAL A 34 22.31 -3.71 6.97
C VAL A 34 21.42 -4.65 7.79
N GLU A 35 21.86 -5.89 8.01
CA GLU A 35 21.14 -6.84 8.87
C GLU A 35 21.03 -6.32 10.32
N LEU A 36 22.12 -5.76 10.85
CA LEU A 36 22.13 -5.18 12.20
C LEU A 36 21.17 -4.00 12.31
N THR A 37 21.20 -3.08 11.34
CA THR A 37 20.27 -1.94 11.29
C THR A 37 18.82 -2.41 11.16
N ALA A 38 18.52 -3.36 10.27
CA ALA A 38 17.18 -3.89 10.09
C ALA A 38 16.66 -4.59 11.35
N THR A 39 17.51 -5.35 12.04
CA THR A 39 17.16 -6.02 13.29
C THR A 39 16.87 -5.00 14.40
N LYS A 40 17.67 -3.93 14.49
CA LYS A 40 17.45 -2.86 15.45
C LYS A 40 16.12 -2.14 15.18
N GLN A 41 15.86 -1.79 13.92
CA GLN A 41 14.64 -1.10 13.52
C GLN A 41 13.39 -1.95 13.76
N ALA A 42 13.46 -3.25 13.43
CA ALA A 42 12.39 -4.20 13.74
C ALA A 42 12.11 -4.25 15.25
N ALA A 43 13.14 -4.26 16.10
CA ALA A 43 12.98 -4.23 17.55
C ALA A 43 12.38 -2.92 18.07
N GLU A 44 12.74 -1.77 17.48
CA GLU A 44 12.15 -0.46 17.80
C GLU A 44 10.67 -0.40 17.45
N GLU A 45 10.26 -1.06 16.36
CA GLU A 45 8.87 -1.16 15.91
C GLU A 45 8.10 -2.32 16.58
N GLY A 46 8.77 -3.15 17.39
CA GLY A 46 8.18 -4.31 18.05
C GLY A 46 7.80 -5.45 17.10
N LEU A 47 8.41 -5.50 15.92
CA LEU A 47 8.15 -6.46 14.85
C LEU A 47 9.22 -7.54 14.79
N LEU A 48 8.87 -8.69 14.23
CA LEU A 48 9.87 -9.68 13.81
C LEU A 48 10.62 -9.19 12.58
N LEU A 49 11.89 -9.57 12.43
CA LEU A 49 12.72 -9.16 11.30
C LEU A 49 12.07 -9.48 9.94
N ALA A 50 11.43 -10.64 9.82
CA ALA A 50 10.72 -11.03 8.59
C ALA A 50 9.53 -10.10 8.27
N GLU A 51 8.76 -9.71 9.28
CA GLU A 51 7.61 -8.81 9.15
C GLU A 51 8.05 -7.40 8.78
N TYR A 52 9.15 -6.94 9.39
CA TYR A 52 9.77 -5.66 9.08
C TYR A 52 10.33 -5.64 7.65
N VAL A 53 11.04 -6.68 7.21
CA VAL A 53 11.55 -6.76 5.84
C VAL A 53 10.38 -6.79 4.84
N GLU A 54 9.30 -7.50 5.15
CA GLU A 54 8.10 -7.52 4.32
C GLU A 54 7.45 -6.12 4.23
N SER A 55 7.36 -5.38 5.33
CA SER A 55 6.80 -4.02 5.34
C SER A 55 7.65 -3.06 4.50
N VAL A 56 8.98 -3.11 4.66
CA VAL A 56 9.92 -2.29 3.88
C VAL A 56 9.82 -2.58 2.38
N VAL A 57 9.71 -3.85 1.99
CA VAL A 57 9.55 -4.23 0.57
C VAL A 57 8.22 -3.72 0.02
N LYS A 58 7.11 -3.87 0.76
CA LYS A 58 5.80 -3.33 0.35
C LYS A 58 5.85 -1.82 0.17
N ASP A 59 6.44 -1.11 1.13
CA ASP A 59 6.56 0.33 1.10
C ASP A 59 7.46 0.80 -0.05
N ALA A 60 8.56 0.11 -0.31
CA ALA A 60 9.45 0.41 -1.42
C ALA A 60 8.73 0.27 -2.77
N ILE A 61 7.96 -0.81 -2.97
CA ILE A 61 7.19 -1.03 -4.20
C ILE A 61 6.14 0.07 -4.38
N LEU A 62 5.39 0.42 -3.32
CA LEU A 62 4.38 1.48 -3.38
C LEU A 62 5.00 2.85 -3.64
N LYS A 63 6.16 3.14 -3.05
CA LYS A 63 6.91 4.39 -3.31
C LYS A 63 7.44 4.42 -4.74
N CYS A 64 8.07 3.35 -5.23
CA CYS A 64 8.54 3.25 -6.61
C CYS A 64 7.41 3.45 -7.61
N ARG A 65 6.25 2.83 -7.40
CA ARG A 65 5.08 2.99 -8.26
C ARG A 65 4.61 4.45 -8.31
N ARG A 66 4.48 5.11 -7.14
CA ARG A 66 4.08 6.52 -7.08
C ARG A 66 5.10 7.44 -7.77
N VAL A 67 6.39 7.22 -7.54
CA VAL A 67 7.46 8.01 -8.19
C VAL A 67 7.43 7.80 -9.69
N GLN A 68 7.20 6.57 -10.17
CA GLN A 68 7.12 6.29 -11.60
C GLN A 68 5.89 6.95 -12.25
N GLU A 69 4.71 6.77 -11.67
CA GLU A 69 3.46 7.40 -12.13
C GLU A 69 3.52 8.94 -12.12
N LEU A 70 4.30 9.53 -11.20
CA LEU A 70 4.54 10.97 -11.16
C LEU A 70 5.67 11.42 -12.09
N SER A 71 6.67 10.58 -12.33
CA SER A 71 7.78 10.88 -13.24
C SER A 71 7.35 10.90 -14.71
N GLU A 72 6.30 10.15 -15.03
CA GLU A 72 5.69 10.13 -16.37
C GLU A 72 4.78 11.33 -16.62
N LYS A 73 4.39 12.06 -15.56
CA LYS A 73 3.56 13.25 -15.64
C LYS A 73 4.42 14.50 -15.58
N SER A 74 4.13 15.45 -16.46
CA SER A 74 4.65 16.79 -16.34
C SER A 74 4.12 17.47 -15.07
N PHE A 75 4.87 18.43 -14.54
CA PHE A 75 4.48 19.21 -13.36
C PHE A 75 3.10 19.86 -13.55
N ASP A 76 2.78 20.30 -14.77
CA ASP A 76 1.47 20.85 -15.12
C ASP A 76 0.34 19.82 -15.02
N GLU A 77 0.58 18.56 -15.40
CA GLU A 77 -0.43 17.48 -15.28
C GLU A 77 -0.66 17.06 -13.82
N ILE A 78 0.36 17.17 -12.97
CA ILE A 78 0.25 16.93 -11.54
C ILE A 78 -0.58 18.03 -10.88
N LEU A 79 -0.37 19.30 -11.29
CA LEU A 79 -1.06 20.45 -10.71
C LEU A 79 -2.43 20.73 -11.31
N LYS A 80 -2.75 20.17 -12.48
CA LYS A 80 -4.02 20.40 -13.15
C LYS A 80 -5.25 20.17 -12.26
N PRO A 81 -5.38 19.06 -11.51
CA PRO A 81 -6.53 18.85 -10.63
C PRO A 81 -6.66 19.92 -9.54
N PHE A 82 -5.53 20.38 -8.99
CA PHE A 82 -5.52 21.45 -8.00
C PHE A 82 -5.94 22.79 -8.62
N ARG A 83 -5.45 23.12 -9.83
CA ARG A 83 -5.85 24.35 -10.54
C ARG A 83 -7.34 24.34 -10.88
N ASP A 84 -7.86 23.21 -11.34
CA ASP A 84 -9.27 23.03 -11.64
C ASP A 84 -10.13 23.20 -10.36
N GLU A 85 -9.66 22.70 -9.21
CA GLU A 85 -10.33 22.89 -7.90
C GLU A 85 -10.28 24.33 -7.41
N VAL A 86 -9.15 25.02 -7.55
CA VAL A 86 -9.02 26.44 -7.18
C VAL A 86 -9.93 27.31 -8.05
N GLU A 87 -9.93 27.10 -9.37
CA GLU A 87 -10.81 27.83 -10.29
C GLU A 87 -12.30 27.55 -10.00
N ALA A 88 -12.65 26.29 -9.69
CA ALA A 88 -14.02 25.93 -9.31
C ALA A 88 -14.44 26.48 -7.94
N SER A 89 -13.49 26.66 -7.01
CA SER A 89 -13.75 27.26 -5.69
C SER A 89 -14.03 28.76 -5.77
N GLY A 90 -13.61 29.41 -6.86
CA GLY A 90 -13.76 30.85 -7.05
C GLY A 90 -12.89 31.69 -6.12
N ILE A 91 -11.95 31.06 -5.41
CA ILE A 91 -10.96 31.73 -4.58
C ILE A 91 -9.97 32.45 -5.49
N THR A 92 -9.66 33.70 -5.16
CA THR A 92 -8.67 34.50 -5.87
C THR A 92 -7.24 34.10 -5.47
N ASP A 93 -6.27 34.33 -6.37
CA ASP A 93 -4.86 34.05 -6.08
C ASP A 93 -4.38 34.77 -4.80
N ASP A 94 -4.90 35.97 -4.53
CA ASP A 94 -4.58 36.75 -3.32
C ASP A 94 -5.09 36.08 -2.03
N GLU A 95 -6.30 35.51 -2.05
CA GLU A 95 -6.88 34.77 -0.92
C GLU A 95 -6.18 33.43 -0.70
N LEU A 96 -5.70 32.79 -1.77
CA LEU A 96 -4.90 31.58 -1.68
C LEU A 96 -3.52 31.85 -1.06
N ASP A 97 -2.87 32.95 -1.43
CA ASP A 97 -1.61 33.40 -0.84
C ASP A 97 -1.76 33.73 0.66
N GLU A 98 -2.91 34.28 1.06
CA GLU A 98 -3.22 34.55 2.47
C GLU A 98 -3.33 33.24 3.27
N LEU A 99 -3.98 32.21 2.71
CA LEU A 99 -4.07 30.86 3.31
C LEU A 99 -2.69 30.22 3.51
N PHE A 100 -1.81 30.31 2.50
CA PHE A 100 -0.45 29.78 2.63
C PHE A 100 0.41 30.58 3.62
N THR A 101 0.17 31.89 3.71
CA THR A 101 0.87 32.76 4.67
C THR A 101 0.43 32.48 6.10
N GLU A 102 -0.85 32.20 6.34
CA GLU A 102 -1.38 31.82 7.64
C GLU A 102 -0.90 30.43 8.07
N ALA A 103 -0.91 29.44 7.15
CA ALA A 103 -0.45 28.07 7.44
C ALA A 103 1.07 27.96 7.71
N ARG A 104 1.85 28.97 7.34
CA ARG A 104 3.31 29.02 7.54
C ARG A 104 3.73 29.72 8.84
N ARG A 105 2.78 30.29 9.59
CA ARG A 105 3.01 30.82 10.95
C ARG A 105 2.86 29.74 12.00
#